data_AF-A0A397SYM0-F1
#
_entry.id   AF-A0A397SYM0-F1
#
_cell.length_a   1.000
_cell.length_b   1.000
_cell.length_c   1.000
_cell.angle_alpha   90.00
_cell.angle_beta   90.00
_cell.angle_gamma   90.00
#
_symmetry.space_group_name_H-M   'P 1'
#
loop_
_entity.id
_entity.type
_entity.pdbx_description
1 polymer ?
#
loop_
_entity_poly.entity_id
_entity_poly.type
_entity_poly.pdbx_seq_one_letter_code
_entity_poly.pdbx_strand_id
1 'polypeptide(L)'
;MQAKISNFDLSHKFNVISQPIDNIDDRINWSAPEELKCISKNSILQEDFIYTTQCEIFSLGMLLWELDFQRKPYEEMTMMEILKHVSNGGRETLDTESCSNSIQKGYYSIIKLAWDQAPSLRPVVQHIFNMLQKLYDKHIVQDINFIDNVFRESLV
;
A
#
# COMPACT_ATOMS: atom_id res chain seq x y z
N MET A 1 -12.84 -18.40 0.17
CA MET A 1 -11.78 -18.16 -0.85
C MET A 1 -10.50 -17.81 -0.11
N GLN A 2 -9.33 -18.32 -0.49
CA GLN A 2 -8.06 -18.07 0.19
C GLN A 2 -7.14 -17.23 -0.71
N ALA A 3 -6.71 -16.07 -0.23
CA ALA A 3 -5.74 -15.22 -0.95
C ALA A 3 -4.35 -15.86 -0.96
N LYS A 4 -3.63 -15.75 -2.09
CA LYS A 4 -2.26 -16.25 -2.28
C LYS A 4 -1.46 -15.22 -3.07
N ILE A 5 -0.17 -15.08 -2.73
CA ILE A 5 0.79 -14.26 -3.48
C ILE A 5 1.42 -15.15 -4.56
N SER A 6 1.63 -14.61 -5.75
CA SER A 6 2.18 -15.31 -6.92
C SER A 6 3.22 -14.45 -7.65
N ASN A 7 3.68 -14.90 -8.82
CA ASN A 7 4.60 -14.18 -9.70
C ASN A 7 6.02 -13.97 -9.14
N PHE A 8 6.51 -14.95 -8.37
CA PHE A 8 7.88 -14.95 -7.82
C PHE A 8 8.98 -15.07 -8.89
N ASP A 9 8.62 -15.32 -10.15
CA ASP A 9 9.56 -15.34 -11.28
C ASP A 9 10.23 -13.97 -11.51
N LEU A 10 9.60 -12.89 -11.05
CA LEU A 10 10.14 -11.53 -11.07
C LEU A 10 10.88 -11.14 -9.77
N SER A 11 11.07 -12.08 -8.84
CA SER A 11 11.77 -11.79 -7.58
C SER A 11 13.29 -11.69 -7.80
N HIS A 12 13.93 -10.79 -7.05
CA HIS A 12 15.37 -10.62 -7.06
C HIS A 12 15.97 -10.96 -5.70
N LYS A 13 17.24 -11.37 -5.69
CA LYS A 13 18.00 -11.50 -4.45
C LYS A 13 18.16 -10.11 -3.82
N PHE A 14 18.12 -10.05 -2.49
CA PHE A 14 18.38 -8.82 -1.75
C PHE A 14 19.72 -8.18 -2.18
N ASN A 15 19.74 -6.85 -2.29
CA ASN A 15 20.93 -6.04 -2.60
C ASN A 15 21.53 -6.23 -4.01
N VAL A 16 20.75 -6.70 -4.98
CA VAL A 16 21.14 -6.72 -6.40
C VAL A 16 20.56 -5.49 -7.11
N ILE A 17 21.36 -4.85 -7.96
CA ILE A 17 20.91 -3.75 -8.83
C ILE A 17 19.73 -4.27 -9.66
N SER A 18 18.58 -3.58 -9.55
CA SER A 18 17.38 -3.93 -10.31
C SER A 18 17.69 -3.90 -11.80
N GLN A 19 17.46 -5.02 -12.50
CA GLN A 19 17.51 -5.04 -13.97
C GLN A 19 16.41 -4.11 -14.52
N PRO A 20 16.63 -3.47 -15.68
CA PRO A 20 15.56 -2.76 -16.37
C PRO A 20 14.41 -3.74 -16.61
N ILE A 21 13.24 -3.47 -16.03
CA ILE A 21 12.07 -4.33 -16.19
C ILE A 21 11.47 -4.03 -17.57
N ASP A 22 11.33 -5.05 -18.41
CA ASP A 22 10.83 -4.97 -19.79
C ASP A 22 9.37 -4.47 -19.91
N ASN A 23 8.66 -4.23 -18.79
CA ASN A 23 7.35 -3.61 -18.78
C ASN A 23 7.07 -2.79 -17.49
N ILE A 24 7.72 -1.64 -17.36
CA ILE A 24 7.46 -0.66 -16.27
C ILE A 24 5.98 -0.24 -16.19
N ASP A 25 5.28 -0.28 -17.32
CA ASP A 25 3.89 0.20 -17.46
C ASP A 25 2.91 -0.58 -16.57
N ASP A 26 3.18 -1.86 -16.32
CA ASP A 26 2.29 -2.73 -15.53
C ASP A 26 2.39 -2.50 -14.01
N ARG A 27 3.49 -1.89 -13.53
CA ARG A 27 3.77 -1.80 -12.08
C ARG A 27 3.87 -0.37 -11.54
N ILE A 28 4.01 0.62 -12.43
CA ILE A 28 4.31 1.99 -12.04
C ILE A 28 3.32 2.58 -11.02
N ASN A 29 2.05 2.18 -11.08
CA ASN A 29 1.00 2.66 -10.21
C ASN A 29 1.17 2.26 -8.73
N TRP A 30 1.94 1.18 -8.46
CA TRP A 30 2.25 0.70 -7.12
C TRP A 30 3.72 0.91 -6.72
N SER A 31 4.55 1.49 -7.61
CA SER A 31 5.99 1.64 -7.38
C SER A 31 6.33 2.78 -6.42
N ALA A 32 7.37 2.58 -5.62
CA ALA A 32 7.80 3.54 -4.61
C ALA A 32 8.54 4.74 -5.23
N PRO A 33 8.52 5.94 -4.60
CA PRO A 33 9.15 7.14 -5.15
C PRO A 33 10.65 6.99 -5.41
N GLU A 34 11.37 6.23 -4.59
CA GLU A 34 12.80 5.97 -4.76
C GLU A 34 13.11 5.06 -5.96
N GLU A 35 12.22 4.12 -6.28
CA GLU A 35 12.30 3.27 -7.47
C GLU A 35 12.06 4.12 -8.73
N LEU A 36 11.00 4.95 -8.70
CA LEU A 36 10.63 5.83 -9.80
C LEU A 36 11.68 6.91 -10.12
N LYS A 37 12.34 7.46 -9.10
CA LYS A 37 13.42 8.43 -9.28
C LYS A 37 14.60 7.86 -10.06
N CYS A 38 14.88 6.57 -9.89
CA CYS A 38 15.98 5.93 -10.57
C CYS A 38 15.65 5.60 -12.03
N ILE A 39 14.38 5.28 -12.32
CA ILE A 39 13.86 5.17 -13.69
C ILE A 39 13.92 6.53 -14.42
N SER A 40 13.50 7.62 -13.74
CA SER A 40 13.43 8.96 -14.35
C SER A 40 14.76 9.51 -14.82
N LYS A 41 15.87 9.11 -14.20
CA LYS A 41 17.16 9.80 -14.40
C LYS A 41 17.84 9.46 -15.72
N ASN A 42 17.50 8.39 -16.46
CA ASN A 42 18.15 8.02 -17.74
C ASN A 42 19.70 8.15 -17.77
N SER A 43 20.37 8.10 -16.60
CA SER A 43 21.71 8.67 -16.47
C SER A 43 22.75 7.62 -16.15
N ILE A 44 23.72 7.56 -17.05
CA ILE A 44 25.10 7.06 -17.06
C ILE A 44 25.88 7.14 -15.72
N LEU A 45 25.31 7.76 -14.68
CA LEU A 45 25.84 7.83 -13.32
C LEU A 45 24.88 7.07 -12.39
N GLN A 46 25.03 5.74 -12.38
CA GLN A 46 24.38 4.82 -11.44
C GLN A 46 24.79 5.22 -10.02
N GLU A 47 23.96 6.00 -9.31
CA GLU A 47 23.75 5.66 -7.91
C GLU A 47 22.78 4.50 -7.95
N ASP A 48 23.32 3.29 -7.74
CA ASP A 48 22.58 2.05 -7.76
C ASP A 48 21.39 2.13 -6.82
N PHE A 49 20.20 2.23 -7.39
CA PHE A 49 19.00 1.98 -6.62
C PHE A 49 19.03 0.53 -6.15
N ILE A 50 19.10 0.37 -4.84
CA ILE A 50 18.94 -0.93 -4.23
C ILE A 50 17.46 -1.09 -3.90
N TYR A 51 16.81 -2.03 -4.58
CA TYR A 51 15.46 -2.43 -4.24
C TYR A 51 15.44 -2.96 -2.80
N THR A 52 14.55 -2.42 -1.96
CA THR A 52 14.46 -2.80 -0.55
C THR A 52 13.06 -3.28 -0.20
N THR A 53 12.93 -3.93 0.96
CA THR A 53 11.61 -4.28 1.52
C THR A 53 10.71 -3.06 1.70
N GLN A 54 11.26 -1.85 1.82
CA GLN A 54 10.46 -0.63 1.98
C GLN A 54 9.71 -0.27 0.69
N CYS A 55 10.20 -0.70 -0.47
CA CYS A 55 9.49 -0.57 -1.74
C CYS A 55 8.24 -1.47 -1.75
N GLU A 56 8.38 -2.72 -1.29
CA GLU A 56 7.24 -3.64 -1.11
C GLU A 56 6.20 -3.09 -0.12
N ILE A 57 6.63 -2.44 0.98
CA ILE A 57 5.70 -1.79 1.93
C ILE A 57 4.91 -0.67 1.26
N PHE A 58 5.55 0.12 0.39
CA PHE A 58 4.87 1.15 -0.37
C PHE A 58 3.81 0.55 -1.31
N SER A 59 4.20 -0.48 -2.09
CA SER A 59 3.27 -1.19 -2.99
C SER A 59 2.11 -1.82 -2.23
N LEU A 60 2.35 -2.34 -1.02
CA LEU A 60 1.29 -2.81 -0.13
C LEU A 60 0.33 -1.68 0.28
N GLY A 61 0.85 -0.50 0.59
CA GLY A 61 0.02 0.69 0.87
C GLY A 61 -0.88 1.07 -0.32
N MET A 62 -0.33 1.05 -1.53
CA MET A 62 -1.09 1.29 -2.76
C MET A 62 -2.14 0.20 -3.03
N LEU A 63 -1.82 -1.06 -2.75
CA LEU A 63 -2.78 -2.18 -2.85
C LEU A 63 -3.93 -2.01 -1.85
N LEU A 64 -3.64 -1.63 -0.60
CA LEU A 64 -4.69 -1.38 0.40
C LEU A 64 -5.61 -0.22 -0.04
N TRP A 65 -5.04 0.82 -0.65
CA TRP A 65 -5.83 1.89 -1.26
C TRP A 65 -6.70 1.36 -2.42
N GLU A 66 -6.14 0.57 -3.33
CA GLU A 66 -6.88 0.00 -4.46
C GLU A 66 -8.06 -0.87 -4.00
N LEU A 67 -7.90 -1.63 -2.91
CA LEU A 67 -8.97 -2.45 -2.35
C LEU A 67 -10.15 -1.60 -1.81
N ASP A 68 -9.87 -0.44 -1.22
CA ASP A 68 -10.91 0.45 -0.69
C ASP A 68 -11.65 1.20 -1.80
N PHE A 69 -10.90 1.72 -2.78
CA PHE A 69 -11.45 2.53 -3.87
C PHE A 69 -11.88 1.74 -5.10
N GLN A 70 -11.54 0.45 -5.16
CA GLN A 70 -11.91 -0.50 -6.21
C GLN A 70 -11.56 -0.02 -7.63
N ARG A 71 -10.44 0.69 -7.76
CA ARG A 71 -9.95 1.25 -9.02
C ARG A 71 -8.44 1.26 -9.04
N LYS A 72 -7.85 1.26 -10.24
CA LYS A 72 -6.39 1.23 -10.39
C LYS A 72 -5.82 2.56 -9.84
N PRO A 73 -4.76 2.54 -9.02
CA PRO A 73 -4.17 3.77 -8.53
C PRO A 73 -3.72 4.65 -9.69
N TYR A 74 -4.00 5.94 -9.66
CA TYR A 74 -3.61 6.91 -10.69
C TYR A 74 -4.10 6.56 -12.10
N GLU A 75 -5.24 5.88 -12.25
CA GLU A 75 -5.76 5.44 -13.56
C GLU A 75 -5.97 6.57 -14.58
N GLU A 76 -6.18 7.80 -14.11
CA GLU A 76 -6.35 9.01 -14.93
C GLU A 76 -5.04 9.75 -15.22
N MET A 77 -3.89 9.19 -14.81
CA MET A 77 -2.57 9.77 -15.04
C MET A 77 -1.74 8.91 -16.00
N THR A 78 -1.02 9.56 -16.90
CA THR A 78 0.00 8.90 -17.73
C THR A 78 1.20 8.46 -16.88
N MET A 79 1.98 7.51 -17.39
CA MET A 79 3.22 7.03 -16.75
C MET A 79 4.14 8.18 -16.29
N MET A 80 4.33 9.19 -17.13
CA MET A 80 5.19 10.35 -16.81
C MET A 80 4.58 11.26 -15.74
N GLU A 81 3.26 11.40 -15.71
CA GLU A 81 2.54 12.14 -14.67
C GLU A 81 2.65 11.43 -13.33
N ILE A 82 2.47 10.10 -13.29
CA ILE A 82 2.65 9.28 -12.09
C ILE A 82 4.07 9.42 -11.57
N LEU A 83 5.07 9.25 -12.44
CA LEU A 83 6.48 9.39 -12.09
C LEU A 83 6.74 10.73 -11.41
N LYS A 84 6.27 11.83 -12.02
CA LYS A 84 6.47 13.18 -11.49
C LYS A 84 5.68 13.41 -10.20
N HIS A 85 4.42 12.97 -10.15
CA HIS A 85 3.51 13.16 -9.03
C HIS A 85 4.04 12.45 -7.79
N VAL A 86 4.31 11.15 -7.88
CA VAL A 86 4.76 10.31 -6.76
C VAL A 86 6.17 10.70 -6.32
N SER A 87 7.08 10.97 -7.25
CA SER A 87 8.45 11.42 -6.93
C SER A 87 8.48 12.72 -6.10
N ASN A 88 7.48 13.58 -6.28
CA ASN A 88 7.31 14.85 -5.57
C ASN A 88 6.46 14.73 -4.29
N GLY A 89 6.08 13.51 -3.87
CA GLY A 89 5.29 13.30 -2.66
C GLY A 89 3.78 13.31 -2.86
N GLY A 90 3.31 13.43 -4.10
CA GLY A 90 1.89 13.28 -4.43
C GLY A 90 1.38 11.87 -4.14
N ARG A 91 0.14 11.76 -3.64
CA ARG A 91 -0.54 10.50 -3.32
C ARG A 91 -1.97 10.56 -3.82
N GLU A 92 -2.56 9.36 -3.97
CA GLU A 92 -3.99 9.25 -4.16
C GLU A 92 -4.78 9.88 -3.00
N THR A 93 -6.02 10.26 -3.28
CA THR A 93 -6.89 10.85 -2.27
C THR A 93 -7.39 9.79 -1.29
N LEU A 94 -7.50 10.20 -0.03
CA LEU A 94 -8.19 9.45 1.01
C LEU A 94 -9.39 10.29 1.41
N ASP A 95 -10.60 9.75 1.31
CA ASP A 95 -11.81 10.47 1.69
C ASP A 95 -11.96 10.52 3.21
N THR A 96 -11.11 11.33 3.85
CA THR A 96 -11.09 11.48 5.31
C THR A 96 -12.27 12.30 5.85
N GLU A 97 -13.00 12.99 4.97
CA GLU A 97 -14.13 13.84 5.35
C GLU A 97 -15.41 13.02 5.52
N SER A 98 -15.63 12.02 4.66
CA SER A 98 -16.76 11.08 4.83
C SER A 98 -16.48 9.96 5.85
N CYS A 99 -15.23 9.83 6.32
CA CYS A 99 -14.80 8.87 7.34
C CYS A 99 -15.52 9.07 8.69
N SER A 100 -16.72 8.52 8.80
CA SER A 100 -17.51 8.54 10.03
C SER A 100 -17.10 7.42 10.98
N ASN A 101 -16.70 6.25 10.46
CA ASN A 101 -16.40 5.08 11.27
C ASN A 101 -14.90 4.97 11.64
N SER A 102 -14.61 4.30 12.75
CA SER A 102 -13.24 4.16 13.27
C SER A 102 -12.41 3.11 12.55
N ILE A 103 -13.04 2.19 11.81
CA ILE A 103 -12.35 1.22 10.94
C ILE A 103 -11.62 1.98 9.83
N GLN A 104 -12.34 2.81 9.08
CA GLN A 104 -11.82 3.55 7.93
C GLN A 104 -10.69 4.49 8.36
N LYS A 105 -10.82 5.17 9.51
CA LYS A 105 -9.74 6.01 10.06
C LYS A 105 -8.48 5.22 10.38
N GLY A 106 -8.63 4.04 10.98
CA GLY A 106 -7.50 3.14 11.26
C GLY A 106 -6.86 2.62 9.98
N TYR A 107 -7.68 2.22 9.01
CA TYR A 107 -7.25 1.72 7.70
C TYR A 107 -6.45 2.79 6.92
N TYR A 108 -6.96 4.02 6.89
CA TYR A 108 -6.30 5.14 6.22
C TYR A 108 -5.01 5.56 6.91
N SER A 109 -4.94 5.41 8.24
CA SER A 109 -3.69 5.62 8.98
C SER A 109 -2.62 4.60 8.57
N ILE A 110 -3.00 3.34 8.34
CA ILE A 110 -2.09 2.28 7.87
C ILE A 110 -1.60 2.59 6.46
N ILE A 111 -2.50 2.92 5.53
CA ILE A 111 -2.14 3.35 4.17
C ILE A 111 -1.14 4.52 4.23
N LYS A 112 -1.44 5.54 5.04
CA LYS A 112 -0.58 6.72 5.21
C LYS A 112 0.85 6.40 5.65
N LEU A 113 1.01 5.45 6.57
CA LEU A 113 2.34 5.01 7.02
C LEU A 113 3.06 4.18 5.97
N ALA A 114 2.33 3.31 5.26
CA ALA A 114 2.89 2.41 4.26
C ALA A 114 3.44 3.16 3.04
N TRP A 115 2.75 4.21 2.59
CA TRP A 115 3.13 4.97 1.39
C TRP A 115 3.93 6.25 1.69
N ASP A 116 4.61 6.33 2.85
CA ASP A 116 5.41 7.52 3.21
C ASP A 116 6.49 7.82 2.15
N GLN A 117 6.82 9.10 1.97
CA GLN A 117 7.82 9.53 0.99
C GLN A 117 9.23 9.03 1.36
N ALA A 118 9.57 9.00 2.63
CA ALA A 118 10.85 8.51 3.11
C ALA A 118 10.78 7.00 3.37
N PRO A 119 11.59 6.17 2.68
CA PRO A 119 11.56 4.71 2.86
C PRO A 119 11.80 4.29 4.31
N SER A 120 12.63 5.03 5.06
CA SER A 120 12.96 4.76 6.46
C SER A 120 11.80 5.00 7.43
N LEU A 121 10.79 5.78 7.03
CA LEU A 121 9.60 6.04 7.86
C LEU A 121 8.51 5.00 7.65
N ARG A 122 8.60 4.21 6.57
CA ARG A 122 7.67 3.12 6.33
C ARG A 122 7.92 2.00 7.35
N PRO A 123 6.89 1.48 8.01
CA PRO A 123 7.07 0.42 8.99
C PRO A 123 7.38 -0.92 8.32
N VAL A 124 7.97 -1.86 9.07
CA VAL A 124 8.14 -3.23 8.59
C VAL A 124 6.79 -3.95 8.49
N VAL A 125 6.71 -4.97 7.63
CA VAL A 125 5.45 -5.69 7.33
C VAL A 125 4.77 -6.24 8.58
N GLN A 126 5.54 -6.72 9.56
CA GLN A 126 4.98 -7.23 10.82
C GLN A 126 4.22 -6.15 11.59
N HIS A 127 4.66 -4.90 11.53
CA HIS A 127 3.99 -3.79 12.20
C HIS A 127 2.68 -3.45 11.48
N ILE A 128 2.69 -3.40 10.14
CA ILE A 128 1.46 -3.25 9.33
C ILE A 128 0.45 -4.35 9.66
N PHE A 129 0.90 -5.62 9.68
CA PHE A 129 0.06 -6.76 10.05
C PHE A 129 -0.55 -6.58 11.45
N ASN A 130 0.26 -6.22 12.45
CA ASN A 130 -0.24 -6.00 13.81
C ASN A 130 -1.26 -4.87 13.90
N MET A 131 -1.10 -3.80 13.11
CA MET A 131 -2.07 -2.70 13.05
C MET A 131 -3.39 -3.16 12.41
N LEU A 132 -3.33 -3.89 11.29
CA LEU A 132 -4.50 -4.46 10.63
C LEU A 132 -5.23 -5.45 11.55
N GLN A 133 -4.50 -6.33 12.23
CA GLN A 133 -5.07 -7.29 13.17
C GLN A 133 -5.77 -6.59 14.33
N LYS A 134 -5.14 -5.57 14.94
CA LYS A 134 -5.76 -4.78 16.01
C LYS A 134 -7.04 -4.07 15.54
N LEU A 135 -7.03 -3.55 14.32
CA LEU A 135 -8.19 -2.91 13.72
C LEU A 135 -9.32 -3.93 13.52
N TYR A 136 -9.00 -5.11 12.99
CA TYR A 136 -9.93 -6.22 12.81
C TYR A 136 -10.52 -6.67 14.16
N ASP A 137 -9.67 -6.99 15.14
CA ASP A 137 -10.09 -7.52 16.45
C ASP A 137 -11.01 -6.54 17.18
N LYS A 138 -10.70 -5.24 17.12
CA LYS A 138 -11.48 -4.19 17.77
C LYS A 138 -12.93 -4.14 17.25
N HIS A 139 -13.15 -4.49 15.98
CA HIS A 139 -14.44 -4.30 15.33
C HIS A 139 -15.23 -5.61 15.15
N ILE A 140 -14.56 -6.74 14.92
CA ILE A 140 -15.21 -8.06 14.82
C ILE A 140 -15.74 -8.53 16.17
N VAL A 141 -14.99 -8.32 17.25
CA VAL A 141 -15.44 -8.72 18.60
C VAL A 141 -16.64 -7.87 19.04
N GLN A 142 -16.78 -6.64 18.54
CA GLN A 142 -17.94 -5.79 18.83
C GLN A 142 -19.17 -6.27 18.08
N ASP A 143 -19.05 -6.65 16.81
CA ASP A 143 -20.17 -7.13 16.00
C ASP A 143 -20.71 -8.48 16.50
N ILE A 144 -19.85 -9.41 16.92
CA ILE A 144 -20.27 -10.70 17.49
C ILE A 144 -21.02 -10.50 18.82
N ASN A 145 -20.48 -9.69 19.73
CA ASN A 145 -21.14 -9.39 21.00
C ASN A 145 -22.45 -8.60 20.81
N PHE A 146 -22.53 -7.74 19.80
CA PHE A 146 -23.75 -7.01 19.45
C PHE A 146 -24.83 -7.98 18.96
N ILE A 147 -24.48 -8.89 18.04
CA ILE A 147 -25.39 -9.91 17.52
C ILE A 147 -25.88 -10.82 18.66
N ASP A 148 -24.99 -11.29 19.52
CA ASP A 148 -25.35 -12.14 20.67
C ASP A 148 -26.29 -11.44 21.66
N ASN A 149 -26.10 -10.14 21.90
CA ASN A 149 -26.98 -9.35 22.77
C ASN A 149 -28.36 -9.11 22.13
N VAL A 150 -28.42 -8.81 20.83
CA VAL A 150 -29.69 -8.64 20.09
C VAL A 150 -30.50 -9.95 20.08
N PHE A 151 -29.85 -11.11 19.95
CA PHE A 151 -30.53 -12.40 20.04
C PHE A 151 -30.99 -12.77 21.45
N ARG A 152 -30.30 -12.29 22.50
CA ARG A 152 -30.75 -12.48 23.89
C ARG A 152 -31.94 -11.61 24.26
N GLU A 153 -31.98 -10.36 23.78
CA GLU A 153 -33.09 -9.43 24.07
C GLU A 153 -34.36 -9.75 23.28
N SER A 154 -34.26 -10.48 22.16
CA SER A 154 -35.42 -10.92 21.37
C SER A 154 -36.05 -12.24 21.84
N LEU A 155 -35.49 -12.87 22.88
CA LEU A 155 -35.98 -14.10 23.51
C LEU A 155 -36.57 -13.87 24.92
N VAL A 156 -36.80 -12.61 25.32
CA VAL A 156 -37.45 -12.22 26.59
C VAL A 156 -38.79 -11.53 26.32
#